data_AF-A0A834E8P8-F1
#
_entry.id   AF-A0A834E8P8-F1
#
_cell.length_a   1.000
_cell.length_b   1.000
_cell.length_c   1.000
_cell.angle_alpha   90.00
_cell.angle_beta   90.00
_cell.angle_gamma   90.00
#
_symmetry.space_group_name_H-M   'P 1'
#
loop_
_entity.id
_entity.type
_entity.pdbx_description
1 polymer ?
#
loop_
_entity_poly.entity_id
_entity_poly.type
_entity_poly.pdbx_seq_one_letter_code
_entity_poly.pdbx_strand_id
1 'polypeptide(L)'
;MERIFWLLSDCNSQVTRALMEQFERTQSVRLPKELQSKLSAAVTSESVSDETITQTMVRCWEENQYLLCPHSAVAVSYHYQKLHRQPSSTPRCCLAPASAAKFQEAVLTAGLTPEIPSEILALERKETRCTLMRKSDDWMLMLRDTIEDMSQQWRDRFLNAAE
;
A
#
# COMPACT_ATOMS: atom_id res chain seq x y z
N MET A 1 -9.72 5.98 6.41
CA MET A 1 -11.17 6.23 6.47
C MET A 1 -11.53 7.36 7.41
N GLU A 2 -11.01 7.40 8.64
CA GLU A 2 -11.28 8.48 9.62
C GLU A 2 -11.20 9.90 9.05
N ARG A 3 -10.10 10.28 8.40
CA ARG A 3 -9.94 11.61 7.78
C ARG A 3 -11.03 11.93 6.74
N ILE A 4 -11.46 10.94 5.97
CA ILE A 4 -12.52 11.10 4.97
C ILE A 4 -13.85 11.36 5.68
N PHE A 5 -14.16 10.62 6.74
CA PHE A 5 -15.37 10.84 7.52
C PHE A 5 -15.39 12.22 8.17
N TRP A 6 -14.27 12.65 8.73
CA TRP A 6 -14.13 13.99 9.31
C TRP A 6 -14.39 15.08 8.27
N LEU A 7 -13.73 15.02 7.11
CA LEU A 7 -13.92 15.99 6.02
C LEU A 7 -15.37 16.03 5.52
N LEU A 8 -15.98 14.87 5.27
CA LEU A 8 -17.34 14.77 4.74
C LEU A 8 -18.43 15.06 5.80
N SER A 9 -18.05 15.06 7.08
CA SER A 9 -18.91 15.49 8.19
C SER A 9 -18.77 16.98 8.52
N ASP A 10 -18.26 17.79 7.59
CA ASP A 10 -18.04 19.23 7.77
C ASP A 10 -17.10 19.50 8.97
N CYS A 11 -16.04 18.69 9.07
CA CYS A 11 -15.04 18.74 10.14
C CYS A 11 -15.59 18.43 11.55
N ASN A 12 -16.71 17.70 11.65
CA ASN A 12 -17.31 17.36 12.93
C ASN A 12 -16.54 16.22 13.65
N SER A 13 -15.77 16.60 14.67
CA SER A 13 -14.98 15.67 15.49
C SER A 13 -15.83 14.76 16.36
N GLN A 14 -17.01 15.20 16.82
CA GLN A 14 -17.90 14.40 17.67
C GLN A 14 -18.48 13.22 16.89
N VAL A 15 -18.94 13.47 15.65
CA VAL A 15 -19.43 12.41 14.75
C VAL A 15 -18.31 11.42 14.43
N THR A 16 -17.13 11.92 14.04
CA THR A 16 -15.99 11.06 13.71
C THR A 16 -15.57 10.19 14.89
N ARG A 17 -15.45 10.78 16.09
CA ARG A 17 -15.13 10.07 17.33
C ARG A 17 -16.15 8.96 17.61
N ALA A 18 -17.45 9.28 17.58
CA ALA A 18 -18.50 8.30 17.85
C ALA A 18 -18.45 7.10 16.88
N LEU A 19 -18.17 7.35 15.59
CA LEU A 19 -18.00 6.28 14.60
C LEU A 19 -16.79 5.40 14.91
N MET A 20 -15.65 5.99 15.28
CA MET A 20 -14.43 5.24 15.60
C MET A 20 -14.59 4.43 16.88
N GLU A 21 -15.13 5.02 17.96
CA GLU A 21 -15.39 4.33 19.23
C GLU A 21 -16.41 3.19 19.06
N GLN A 22 -17.45 3.39 18.23
CA GLN A 22 -18.40 2.33 17.92
C GLN A 22 -17.72 1.17 17.17
N PHE A 23 -16.89 1.47 16.17
CA PHE A 23 -16.17 0.45 15.42
C PHE A 23 -15.18 -0.30 16.30
N GLU A 24 -14.43 0.39 17.16
CA GLU A 24 -13.51 -0.24 18.12
C GLU A 24 -14.24 -1.26 19.01
N ARG A 25 -15.38 -0.87 19.57
CA ARG A 25 -16.17 -1.74 20.47
C ARG A 25 -16.86 -2.90 19.76
N THR A 26 -17.34 -2.71 18.53
CA THR A 26 -18.27 -3.65 17.89
C THR A 26 -17.74 -4.28 16.61
N GLN A 27 -16.57 -3.85 16.12
CA GLN A 27 -15.95 -4.25 14.86
C GLN A 27 -16.80 -3.96 13.62
N SER A 28 -17.85 -3.14 13.76
CA SER A 28 -18.76 -2.78 12.66
C SER A 28 -19.44 -1.44 12.94
N VAL A 29 -19.68 -0.65 11.89
CA VAL A 29 -20.42 0.60 12.01
C VAL A 29 -21.26 0.83 10.75
N ARG A 30 -22.48 1.34 10.94
CA ARG A 30 -23.31 1.84 9.84
C ARG A 30 -23.19 3.35 9.80
N LEU A 31 -22.78 3.89 8.65
CA LEU A 31 -22.66 5.34 8.49
C LEU A 31 -24.04 6.02 8.52
N PRO A 32 -24.17 7.22 9.11
CA PRO A 32 -25.35 8.05 8.95
C PRO A 32 -25.67 8.27 7.46
N LYS A 33 -26.96 8.27 7.10
CA LYS A 33 -27.41 8.36 5.69
C LYS A 33 -26.80 9.54 4.93
N GLU A 34 -26.71 10.70 5.59
CA GLU A 34 -26.12 11.89 4.99
C GLU A 34 -24.63 11.70 4.67
N LEU A 35 -23.86 11.19 5.64
CA LEU A 35 -22.43 10.91 5.46
C LEU A 35 -22.19 9.83 4.40
N GLN A 36 -23.02 8.78 4.39
CA GLN A 36 -22.98 7.74 3.36
C GLN A 36 -23.25 8.34 1.96
N SER A 37 -24.21 9.25 1.85
CA SER A 37 -24.54 9.89 0.57
C SER A 37 -23.39 10.79 0.07
N LYS A 38 -22.80 11.59 0.96
CA LYS A 38 -21.62 12.40 0.65
C LYS A 38 -20.42 11.52 0.23
N LEU A 39 -20.20 10.40 0.91
CA LEU A 39 -19.13 9.45 0.57
C LEU A 39 -19.32 8.83 -0.82
N SER A 40 -20.52 8.33 -1.12
CA SER A 40 -20.83 7.71 -2.41
C SER A 40 -20.80 8.70 -3.58
N ALA A 41 -21.04 9.99 -3.33
CA ALA A 41 -20.89 11.05 -4.33
C ALA A 41 -19.41 11.41 -4.61
N ALA A 42 -18.54 11.27 -3.61
CA ALA A 42 -17.13 11.66 -3.70
C ALA A 42 -16.20 10.52 -4.14
N VAL A 43 -16.52 9.27 -3.77
CA VAL A 43 -15.64 8.11 -3.96
C VAL A 43 -16.43 6.91 -4.45
N THR A 44 -15.90 6.25 -5.47
CA THR A 44 -16.33 4.91 -5.89
C THR A 44 -15.26 3.88 -5.54
N SER A 45 -15.66 2.64 -5.27
CA SER A 45 -14.74 1.53 -5.05
C SER A 45 -15.04 0.38 -6.01
N GLU A 46 -14.04 -0.45 -6.26
CA GLU A 46 -14.16 -1.70 -6.99
C GLU A 46 -13.28 -2.77 -6.34
N SER A 47 -13.71 -4.02 -6.42
CA SER A 47 -12.95 -5.20 -6.02
C SER A 47 -12.55 -6.00 -7.26
N VAL A 48 -11.30 -6.43 -7.32
CA VAL A 48 -10.74 -7.17 -8.45
C VAL A 48 -10.17 -8.49 -7.93
N SER A 49 -10.46 -9.60 -8.61
CA SER A 49 -9.94 -10.92 -8.24
C SER A 49 -8.51 -11.13 -8.72
N ASP A 50 -7.77 -12.05 -8.09
CA ASP A 50 -6.40 -12.42 -8.49
C ASP A 50 -6.32 -12.90 -9.95
N GLU A 51 -7.33 -13.66 -10.40
CA GLU A 51 -7.50 -14.07 -11.80
C GLU A 51 -7.54 -12.83 -12.72
N THR A 52 -8.37 -11.84 -12.38
CA THR A 52 -8.52 -10.62 -13.17
C THR A 52 -7.25 -9.76 -13.14
N ILE A 53 -6.57 -9.70 -11.98
CA ILE A 53 -5.27 -9.03 -11.83
C ILE A 53 -4.25 -9.66 -12.80
N THR A 54 -4.14 -10.98 -12.79
CA THR A 54 -3.22 -11.74 -13.64
C THR A 54 -3.51 -11.49 -15.13
N GLN A 55 -4.77 -11.61 -15.54
CA GLN A 55 -5.19 -11.32 -16.92
C GLN A 55 -4.92 -9.87 -17.32
N THR A 56 -5.09 -8.93 -16.39
CA THR A 56 -4.79 -7.51 -16.63
C THR A 56 -3.30 -7.27 -16.84
N MET A 57 -2.44 -7.95 -16.07
CA MET A 57 -0.98 -7.88 -16.26
C MET A 57 -0.58 -8.38 -17.64
N VAL A 58 -1.10 -9.54 -18.06
CA VAL A 58 -0.85 -10.11 -19.40
C VAL A 58 -1.29 -9.15 -20.49
N ARG A 59 -2.54 -8.67 -20.43
CA ARG A 59 -3.08 -7.73 -21.42
C ARG A 59 -2.24 -6.46 -21.53
N CYS A 60 -1.85 -5.88 -20.40
CA CYS A 60 -1.06 -4.64 -20.40
C CYS A 60 0.31 -4.83 -21.03
N TRP A 61 0.95 -5.99 -20.77
CA TRP A 61 2.18 -6.37 -21.44
C TRP A 61 1.97 -6.51 -22.95
N GLU A 62 0.99 -7.30 -23.39
CA GLU A 62 0.72 -7.53 -24.81
C GLU A 62 0.42 -6.23 -25.58
N GLU A 63 -0.43 -5.36 -25.02
CA GLU A 63 -0.89 -4.14 -25.69
C GLU A 63 0.10 -2.97 -25.58
N ASN A 64 0.91 -2.89 -24.51
CA ASN A 64 1.67 -1.67 -24.18
C ASN A 64 3.16 -1.94 -23.87
N GLN A 65 3.58 -3.21 -23.78
CA GLN A 65 4.92 -3.61 -23.33
C GLN A 65 5.29 -2.97 -21.98
N TYR A 66 4.30 -2.83 -21.10
CA TYR A 66 4.47 -2.25 -19.78
C TYR A 66 4.19 -3.30 -18.70
N LEU A 67 5.21 -3.61 -17.90
CA LEU A 67 5.10 -4.63 -16.87
C LEU A 67 4.46 -4.06 -15.59
N LEU A 68 3.21 -4.44 -15.34
CA LEU A 68 2.47 -4.03 -14.14
C LEU A 68 2.89 -4.87 -12.92
N CYS A 69 2.96 -4.21 -11.75
CA CYS A 69 2.84 -4.92 -10.48
C CYS A 69 1.35 -5.26 -10.22
N PRO A 70 1.04 -6.26 -9.37
CA PRO A 70 -0.36 -6.65 -9.11
C PRO A 70 -1.22 -5.50 -8.58
N HIS A 71 -0.66 -4.59 -7.77
CA HIS A 71 -1.37 -3.41 -7.26
C HIS A 71 -1.76 -2.42 -8.36
N SER A 72 -0.85 -2.18 -9.32
CA SER A 72 -1.14 -1.33 -10.48
C SER A 72 -2.19 -1.97 -11.39
N ALA A 73 -2.14 -3.30 -11.54
CA ALA A 73 -3.10 -4.05 -12.33
C ALA A 73 -4.53 -3.97 -11.77
N VAL A 74 -4.73 -3.82 -10.45
CA VAL A 74 -6.06 -3.52 -9.89
C VAL A 74 -6.64 -2.23 -10.49
N ALA A 75 -5.86 -1.15 -10.54
CA ALA A 75 -6.31 0.14 -11.10
C ALA A 75 -6.47 0.09 -12.64
N VAL A 76 -5.60 -0.64 -13.33
CA VAL A 76 -5.67 -0.78 -14.80
C VAL A 76 -6.83 -1.69 -15.22
N SER A 77 -7.20 -2.69 -14.43
CA SER A 77 -8.38 -3.52 -14.68
C SER A 77 -9.64 -2.66 -14.77
N TYR A 78 -9.82 -1.73 -13.83
CA TYR A 78 -10.90 -0.76 -13.87
C TYR A 78 -10.88 0.06 -15.16
N HIS A 79 -9.71 0.54 -15.58
CA HIS A 79 -9.56 1.27 -16.83
C HIS A 79 -10.03 0.45 -18.03
N TYR A 80 -9.55 -0.78 -18.17
CA TYR A 80 -9.93 -1.68 -19.27
C TYR A 80 -11.43 -2.01 -19.28
N GLN A 81 -12.04 -2.27 -18.12
CA GLN A 81 -13.48 -2.51 -18.04
C GLN A 81 -14.31 -1.30 -18.50
N LYS A 82 -13.85 -0.07 -18.26
CA LYS A 82 -14.57 1.14 -18.68
C LYS A 82 -14.41 1.46 -20.17
N LEU A 83 -13.27 1.11 -20.79
CA LEU A 83 -13.10 1.25 -22.24
C LEU A 83 -14.20 0.52 -23.02
N HIS A 84 -14.58 -0.67 -22.56
CA HIS A 84 -15.61 -1.48 -23.21
C HIS A 84 -17.04 -0.92 -23.05
N ARG A 85 -17.30 -0.11 -22.01
CA ARG A 85 -18.66 0.34 -21.67
C ARG A 85 -19.05 1.65 -22.31
N GLN A 86 -18.16 2.66 -22.33
CA GLN A 86 -18.21 3.86 -23.19
C GLN A 86 -16.86 4.59 -23.07
N PRO A 87 -16.18 4.94 -24.18
CA PRO A 87 -14.98 5.77 -24.12
C PRO A 87 -15.35 7.17 -23.62
N SER A 88 -15.05 7.47 -22.35
CA SER A 88 -15.15 8.84 -21.84
C SER A 88 -14.03 9.68 -22.44
N SER A 89 -14.32 10.92 -22.83
CA SER A 89 -13.30 11.88 -23.30
C SER A 89 -12.30 12.30 -22.20
N THR A 90 -12.62 12.03 -20.92
CA THR A 90 -11.75 12.37 -19.79
C THR A 90 -10.59 11.38 -19.65
N PRO A 91 -9.32 11.83 -19.63
CA PRO A 91 -8.18 10.97 -19.39
C PRO A 91 -8.25 10.36 -17.99
N ARG A 92 -7.87 9.08 -17.86
CA ARG A 92 -7.84 8.35 -16.59
C ARG A 92 -6.38 8.22 -16.13
N CYS A 93 -6.08 8.62 -14.90
CA CYS A 93 -4.76 8.44 -14.29
C CYS A 93 -4.81 7.23 -13.35
N CYS A 94 -4.09 6.17 -13.68
CA CYS A 94 -3.91 5.00 -12.81
C CYS A 94 -2.60 5.14 -12.05
N LEU A 95 -2.67 5.22 -10.71
CA LEU A 95 -1.48 5.31 -9.87
C LEU A 95 -0.78 3.96 -9.82
N ALA A 96 0.53 3.94 -10.08
CA ALA A 96 1.37 2.76 -9.96
C ALA A 96 2.16 2.83 -8.64
N PRO A 97 1.67 2.21 -7.54
CA PRO A 97 2.25 2.40 -6.21
C PRO A 97 3.57 1.65 -6.01
N ALA A 98 3.90 0.71 -6.90
CA ALA A 98 5.11 -0.09 -6.82
C ALA A 98 5.59 -0.55 -8.20
N SER A 99 6.89 -0.86 -8.29
CA SER A 99 7.49 -1.54 -9.43
C SER A 99 7.16 -3.05 -9.41
N ALA A 100 7.03 -3.66 -10.60
CA ALA A 100 6.84 -5.10 -10.76
C ALA A 100 8.02 -5.92 -10.20
N ALA A 101 9.24 -5.35 -10.15
CA ALA A 101 10.42 -6.00 -9.59
C ALA A 101 10.26 -6.39 -8.11
N LYS A 102 9.32 -5.77 -7.37
CA LYS A 102 8.98 -6.13 -5.99
C LYS A 102 8.10 -7.37 -5.86
N PHE A 103 7.49 -7.82 -6.96
CA PHE A 103 6.45 -8.86 -6.98
C PHE A 103 6.72 -9.88 -8.09
N GLN A 104 7.95 -10.41 -8.12
CA GLN A 104 8.40 -11.34 -9.16
C GLN A 104 7.52 -12.59 -9.26
N GLU A 105 7.02 -13.12 -8.13
CA GLU A 105 6.11 -14.27 -8.11
C GLU A 105 4.81 -14.01 -8.88
N ALA A 106 4.23 -12.81 -8.74
CA ALA A 106 3.02 -12.44 -9.48
C ALA A 106 3.30 -12.32 -10.99
N VAL A 107 4.48 -11.79 -11.35
CA VAL A 107 4.91 -11.70 -12.75
C VAL A 107 5.09 -13.10 -13.36
N LEU A 108 5.76 -14.01 -12.65
CA LEU A 108 5.94 -15.39 -13.09
C LEU A 108 4.62 -16.16 -13.19
N THR A 109 3.71 -15.94 -12.23
CA THR A 109 2.36 -16.55 -12.24
C THR A 109 1.55 -16.10 -13.45
N ALA A 110 1.71 -14.85 -13.88
CA ALA A 110 1.12 -14.34 -15.11
C ALA A 110 1.77 -14.87 -16.40
N GLY A 111 2.80 -15.73 -16.30
CA GLY A 111 3.56 -16.23 -17.46
C GLY A 111 4.44 -15.17 -18.10
N LEU A 112 4.73 -14.07 -17.38
CA LEU A 112 5.56 -12.97 -17.85
C LEU A 112 6.98 -13.09 -17.28
N THR A 113 7.93 -12.38 -17.89
CA THR A 113 9.34 -12.38 -17.45
C THR A 113 9.58 -11.18 -16.52
N PRO A 114 10.06 -11.40 -15.27
CA PRO A 114 10.43 -10.31 -14.38
C PRO A 114 11.58 -9.47 -14.93
N GLU A 115 11.36 -8.16 -15.02
CA GLU A 115 12.41 -7.18 -15.31
C GLU A 115 12.93 -6.57 -14.00
N ILE A 116 14.14 -6.95 -13.60
CA ILE A 116 14.76 -6.51 -12.34
C ILE A 116 15.99 -5.67 -12.66
N PRO A 117 16.04 -4.39 -12.22
CA PRO A 117 17.23 -3.57 -12.39
C PRO A 117 18.46 -4.18 -11.72
N SER A 118 19.63 -4.02 -12.35
CA SER A 118 20.89 -4.60 -11.87
C SER A 118 21.26 -4.14 -10.46
N GLU A 119 20.88 -2.91 -10.09
CA GLU A 119 21.08 -2.29 -8.80
C GLU A 119 20.26 -2.98 -7.70
N ILE A 120 19.06 -3.47 -8.05
CA ILE A 120 18.20 -4.24 -7.14
C ILE A 120 18.75 -5.65 -6.97
N LEU A 121 19.18 -6.31 -8.05
CA LEU A 121 19.85 -7.61 -7.98
C LEU A 121 21.13 -7.55 -7.13
N ALA A 122 21.87 -6.44 -7.19
CA ALA A 122 23.07 -6.25 -6.39
C ALA A 122 22.79 -6.24 -4.87
N LEU A 123 21.55 -5.92 -4.44
CA LEU A 123 21.17 -5.94 -3.03
C LEU A 123 21.14 -7.35 -2.44
N GLU A 124 20.87 -8.38 -3.23
CA GLU A 124 20.81 -9.78 -2.76
C GLU A 124 22.16 -10.29 -2.24
N ARG A 125 23.25 -9.66 -2.67
CA ARG A 125 24.62 -10.04 -2.28
C ARG A 125 25.20 -9.14 -1.17
N LYS A 126 24.46 -8.11 -0.74
CA LYS A 126 24.91 -7.22 0.34
C LYS A 126 24.67 -7.89 1.69
N GLU A 127 25.58 -7.61 2.63
CA GLU A 127 25.42 -8.04 4.01
C GLU A 127 24.14 -7.46 4.63
N THR A 128 23.35 -8.32 5.27
CA THR A 128 22.16 -7.92 6.01
C THR A 128 22.50 -7.74 7.48
N ARG A 129 22.17 -6.59 8.05
CA ARG A 129 22.29 -6.34 9.48
C ARG A 129 20.93 -6.43 10.15
N CYS A 130 20.65 -7.58 10.78
CA CYS A 130 19.40 -7.83 11.50
C CYS A 130 19.66 -8.67 12.75
N THR A 131 18.82 -8.47 13.78
CA THR A 131 18.78 -9.32 14.96
C THR A 131 17.62 -10.30 14.82
N LEU A 132 17.88 -11.59 14.91
CA LEU A 132 16.83 -12.61 14.89
C LEU A 132 16.07 -12.60 16.23
N MET A 133 14.74 -12.53 16.18
CA MET A 133 13.86 -12.56 17.35
C MET A 133 12.93 -13.78 17.24
N ARG A 134 12.87 -14.58 18.31
CA ARG A 134 11.99 -15.75 18.43
C ARG A 134 10.71 -15.34 19.13
N LYS A 135 9.62 -16.08 18.87
CA LYS A 135 8.30 -15.82 19.49
C LYS A 135 8.31 -15.83 21.03
N SER A 136 9.25 -16.55 21.64
CA SER A 136 9.42 -16.65 23.09
C SER A 136 10.23 -15.52 23.72
N ASP A 137 10.90 -14.69 22.92
CA ASP A 137 11.79 -13.66 23.43
C ASP A 137 11.02 -12.46 23.97
N ASP A 138 11.62 -11.73 24.92
CA ASP A 138 11.08 -10.44 25.36
C ASP A 138 11.39 -9.36 24.32
N TRP A 139 10.49 -9.19 23.36
CA TRP A 139 10.67 -8.25 22.25
C TRP A 139 10.74 -6.80 22.72
N MET A 140 10.02 -6.45 23.79
CA MET A 140 10.04 -5.08 24.28
C MET A 140 11.40 -4.74 24.88
N LEU A 141 11.98 -5.64 25.67
CA LEU A 141 13.31 -5.45 26.24
C LEU A 141 14.38 -5.39 25.15
N MET A 142 14.39 -6.35 24.23
CA MET A 142 15.37 -6.39 23.13
C MET A 142 15.34 -5.11 22.28
N LEU A 143 14.14 -4.63 21.93
CA LEU A 143 13.98 -3.40 21.16
C LEU A 143 14.40 -2.17 21.96
N ARG A 144 14.02 -2.09 23.24
CA ARG A 144 14.40 -0.99 24.12
C ARG A 144 15.92 -0.89 24.25
N ASP A 145 16.58 -1.97 24.63
CA ASP A 145 18.03 -2.00 24.82
C ASP A 145 18.75 -1.61 23.53
N THR A 146 18.31 -2.15 22.39
CA THR A 146 18.89 -1.80 21.08
C THR A 146 18.72 -0.30 20.76
N ILE A 147 17.55 0.28 21.02
CA ILE A 147 17.29 1.71 20.78
C ILE A 147 18.13 2.58 21.72
N GLU A 148 18.24 2.22 23.00
CA GLU A 148 19.02 2.94 24.00
C GLU A 148 20.51 2.89 23.67
N ASP A 149 21.04 1.71 23.32
CA ASP A 149 22.42 1.51 22.89
C ASP A 149 22.75 2.31 21.62
N MET A 150 21.90 2.24 20.59
CA MET A 150 22.09 3.03 19.37
C MET A 150 22.05 4.53 19.64
N SER A 151 21.17 4.98 20.53
CA SER A 151 21.06 6.39 20.92
C SER A 151 22.31 6.85 21.67
N GLN A 152 22.87 6.02 22.55
CA GLN A 152 24.11 6.32 23.27
C GLN A 152 25.31 6.40 22.32
N GLN A 153 25.49 5.40 21.46
CA GLN A 153 26.55 5.39 20.45
C GLN A 153 26.48 6.62 19.53
N TRP A 154 25.27 7.06 19.19
CA TRP A 154 25.08 8.27 18.38
C TRP A 154 25.52 9.51 19.15
N ARG A 155 25.10 9.69 20.42
CA ARG A 155 25.54 10.82 21.26
C ARG A 155 27.06 10.88 21.38
N ASP A 156 27.70 9.75 21.65
CA ASP A 156 29.16 9.69 21.83
C ASP A 156 29.91 10.05 20.53
N ARG A 157 29.41 9.61 19.37
CA ARG A 157 29.99 9.98 18.06
C ARG A 157 29.84 11.47 17.75
N PHE A 158 28.72 12.10 18.09
CA PHE A 158 28.52 13.52 17.86
C PHE A 158 29.37 14.40 18.78
N LEU A 159 29.55 13.98 20.03
CA LEU A 159 30.44 14.67 20.98
C LEU A 159 31.91 14.57 20.53
N ASN A 160 32.34 13.40 20.06
CA ASN A 160 33.72 13.19 19.59
C ASN A 160 34.03 13.78 18.20
N ALA A 161 33.01 14.18 17.43
CA ALA A 161 33.18 14.83 16.13
C ALA A 161 33.20 16.38 16.22
N ALA A 162 32.96 16.92 17.41
CA ALA A 162 32.96 18.36 17.70
C ALA A 162 34.27 18.85 18.36
N GLU A 163 35.23 17.94 18.60
CA GLU A 163 36.63 18.23 18.96
C GLU A 163 37.54 18.10 17.73
#